data_AF-A0A7X7ITW8-F1
#
_entry.id   AF-A0A7X7ITW8-F1
#
_cell.length_a   1.000
_cell.length_b   1.000
_cell.length_c   1.000
_cell.angle_alpha   90.00
_cell.angle_beta   90.00
_cell.angle_gamma   90.00
#
_symmetry.space_group_name_H-M   'P 1'
#
loop_
_entity.id
_entity.type
_entity.pdbx_description
1 polymer ?
#
loop_
_entity_poly.entity_id
_entity_poly.type
_entity_poly.pdbx_seq_one_letter_code
_entity_poly.pdbx_strand_id
1 'polypeptide(L)' 'MNGDVAAEEIRLARLRLARDRVTTGVQRLSEIALDCGYADLSHMGRAFKKAFGQSPGAMRRHG' A
#
# COMPACT_ATOMS: atom_id res chain seq x y z
N MET A 1 -11.89 -9.73 21.51
CA MET A 1 -10.53 -9.32 21.09
C MET A 1 -10.21 -9.77 19.66
N ASN A 2 -11.20 -9.82 18.73
CA ASN A 2 -11.05 -10.44 17.40
C ASN A 2 -11.20 -9.46 16.22
N GLY A 3 -11.66 -8.22 16.47
CA GLY A 3 -11.90 -7.24 15.40
C GLY A 3 -10.64 -6.57 14.87
N ASP A 4 -9.60 -6.46 15.70
CA ASP A 4 -8.35 -5.75 15.36
C ASP A 4 -7.45 -6.59 14.44
N VAL A 5 -7.42 -7.91 14.65
CA VAL A 5 -6.63 -8.85 13.83
C VAL A 5 -7.17 -8.91 12.40
N ALA A 6 -8.49 -9.03 12.23
CA ALA A 6 -9.13 -9.02 10.93
C ALA A 6 -8.92 -7.69 10.17
N ALA A 7 -8.98 -6.57 10.89
CA ALA A 7 -8.72 -5.25 10.30
C ALA A 7 -7.26 -5.11 9.84
N GLU A 8 -6.31 -5.66 10.60
CA GLU A 8 -4.90 -5.64 10.24
C GLU A 8 -4.59 -6.58 9.07
N GLU A 9 -5.24 -7.75 9.00
CA GLU A 9 -5.09 -8.67 7.86
C GLU A 9 -5.63 -8.07 6.56
N ILE A 10 -6.77 -7.38 6.62
CA ILE A 10 -7.31 -6.63 5.48
C ILE A 10 -6.33 -5.53 5.06
N ARG A 11 -5.75 -4.80 6.03
CA ARG A 11 -4.75 -3.76 5.74
C ARG A 11 -3.53 -4.36 5.03
N LEU A 12 -3.00 -5.46 5.53
CA LEU A 12 -1.86 -6.14 4.93
C LEU A 12 -2.18 -6.68 3.53
N ALA A 13 -3.38 -7.22 3.31
CA ALA A 13 -3.82 -7.66 1.99
C ALA A 13 -3.87 -6.51 0.97
N ARG A 14 -4.42 -5.35 1.37
CA ARG A 14 -4.43 -4.13 0.54
C ARG A 14 -3.02 -3.65 0.22
N LEU A 15 -2.10 -3.71 1.18
CA LEU A 15 -0.70 -3.33 0.98
C LEU A 15 0.04 -4.26 0.02
N ARG A 16 -0.23 -5.57 0.06
CA ARG A 16 0.34 -6.54 -0.89
C ARG A 16 -0.12 -6.24 -2.32
N LEU A 17 -1.41 -5.98 -2.53
CA LEU A 17 -1.93 -5.56 -3.83
C LEU A 17 -1.30 -4.24 -4.30
N ALA A 18 -1.17 -3.26 -3.41
CA ALA A 18 -0.53 -1.99 -3.73
C ALA A 18 0.93 -2.18 -4.13
N ARG A 19 1.67 -3.06 -3.46
CA ARG A 19 3.08 -3.36 -3.77
C ARG A 19 3.23 -3.87 -5.19
N ASP A 20 2.42 -4.87 -5.56
CA ASP A 20 2.52 -5.49 -6.88
C ASP A 20 2.24 -4.44 -7.98
N ARG A 21 1.20 -3.61 -7.81
CA ARG A 21 0.90 -2.49 -8.72
C ARG A 21 1.99 -1.42 -8.78
N VAL A 22 2.64 -1.12 -7.66
CA VAL A 22 3.73 -0.14 -7.58
C VAL A 22 4.96 -0.62 -8.36
N THR A 23 5.23 -1.93 -8.35
CA THR A 23 6.41 -2.52 -9.01
C THR A 23 6.19 -2.86 -10.48
N THR A 24 4.96 -3.21 -10.89
CA THR A 24 4.68 -3.65 -12.26
C THR A 24 3.89 -2.64 -13.09
N GLY A 25 3.27 -1.64 -12.43
CA GLY A 25 2.34 -0.70 -13.05
C GLY A 25 2.96 0.65 -13.40
N VAL A 26 2.32 1.34 -14.33
CA VAL A 26 2.64 2.74 -14.69
C VAL A 26 1.67 3.76 -14.09
N GLN A 27 0.66 3.29 -13.35
CA GLN A 27 -0.35 4.14 -12.71
C GLN A 27 0.29 5.12 -11.71
N ARG A 28 -0.39 6.25 -11.49
CA ARG A 28 0.03 7.20 -10.47
C ARG A 28 -0.16 6.58 -9.09
N LEU A 29 0.77 6.82 -8.16
CA LEU A 29 0.69 6.25 -6.81
C LEU A 29 -0.59 6.67 -6.07
N SER A 30 -1.15 7.83 -6.39
CA SER A 30 -2.45 8.29 -5.89
C SER A 30 -3.62 7.43 -6.37
N GLU A 31 -3.59 6.98 -7.63
CA GLU A 31 -4.61 6.09 -8.20
C GLU A 31 -4.51 4.71 -7.56
N ILE A 32 -3.29 4.17 -7.42
CA ILE A 32 -3.05 2.89 -6.73
C ILE A 32 -3.59 2.93 -5.30
N ALA A 33 -3.44 4.06 -4.58
CA ALA A 33 -3.97 4.20 -3.23
C ALA A 33 -5.51 4.06 -3.19
N LEU A 34 -6.21 4.76 -4.09
CA LEU A 34 -7.67 4.68 -4.20
C LEU A 34 -8.12 3.26 -4.59
N ASP A 35 -7.47 2.67 -5.59
CA ASP A 35 -7.80 1.32 -6.09
C ASP A 35 -7.49 0.21 -5.07
N CYS A 36 -6.65 0.48 -4.06
CA CYS A 36 -6.36 -0.43 -2.96
C CYS A 36 -7.17 -0.12 -1.69
N GLY A 37 -8.12 0.82 -1.75
CA GLY A 37 -9.03 1.13 -0.64
C GLY A 37 -8.44 2.06 0.42
N TYR A 38 -7.46 2.89 0.06
CA TYR A 38 -6.98 4.00 0.89
C TYR A 38 -7.64 5.32 0.47
N ALA A 39 -7.83 6.22 1.43
CA ALA A 39 -8.38 7.54 1.16
C ALA A 39 -7.44 8.41 0.31
N ASP A 40 -6.13 8.24 0.48
CA ASP A 40 -5.11 9.00 -0.23
C ASP A 40 -3.74 8.31 -0.20
N LEU A 41 -2.80 8.84 -1.00
CA LEU A 41 -1.43 8.38 -1.09
C LEU A 41 -0.66 8.51 0.24
N SER A 42 -0.94 9.52 1.06
CA SER A 42 -0.25 9.73 2.33
C SER A 42 -0.63 8.68 3.38
N HIS A 43 -1.90 8.27 3.42
CA HIS A 43 -2.39 7.16 4.25
C HIS A 43 -1.81 5.82 3.79
N MET A 44 -1.88 5.53 2.48
CA MET A 44 -1.25 4.33 1.94
C MET A 44 0.25 4.33 2.22
N GLY A 45 0.95 5.43 1.93
CA GLY A 45 2.41 5.53 2.06
C GLY A 45 2.92 5.30 3.48
N ARG A 46 2.21 5.81 4.50
CA ARG A 46 2.52 5.55 5.91
C ARG A 46 2.39 4.07 6.26
N ALA A 47 1.27 3.45 5.89
CA ALA A 47 1.03 2.02 6.15
C ALA A 47 2.00 1.12 5.36
N PHE A 48 2.29 1.49 4.11
CA PHE A 48 3.20 0.80 3.22
C PHE A 48 4.63 0.82 3.74
N LYS A 49 5.12 1.99 4.18
CA LYS A 49 6.45 2.09 4.80
C LYS A 49 6.54 1.26 6.09
N LYS A 50 5.47 1.23 6.90
CA LYS A 50 5.40 0.38 8.11
C LYS A 50 5.51 -1.11 7.77
N ALA A 51 4.88 -1.56 6.67
CA ALA A 51 4.86 -2.97 6.29
C ALA A 51 6.09 -3.44 5.48
N PHE A 52 6.67 -2.57 4.64
CA PHE A 52 7.71 -2.95 3.68
C PHE A 52 9.04 -2.18 3.85
N GLY A 53 9.17 -1.33 4.87
CA GLY A 53 10.40 -0.60 5.20
C GLY A 53 10.70 0.63 4.32
N GLN A 54 10.09 0.76 3.15
CA GLN A 54 10.28 1.89 2.24
C GLN A 54 8.96 2.42 1.67
N SER A 55 8.95 3.66 1.15
CA SER A 55 7.75 4.25 0.57
C SER A 55 7.44 3.66 -0.82
N PRO A 56 6.17 3.71 -1.29
CA PRO A 56 5.80 3.24 -2.62
C PRO A 56 6.64 3.89 -3.73
N GLY A 57 6.89 5.19 -3.62
CA GLY A 57 7.70 5.92 -4.60
C GLY A 57 9.19 5.56 -4.58
N ALA A 58 9.74 5.19 -3.41
CA ALA A 58 11.09 4.66 -3.35
C ALA A 58 11.16 3.27 -4.00
N MET A 59 10.20 2.40 -3.68
CA MET A 59 10.14 1.05 -4.25
C MET A 59 10.04 1.07 -5.78
N ARG A 60 9.21 1.96 -6.34
CA ARG A 60 9.09 2.12 -7.81
C ARG A 60 10.37 2.63 -8.49
N ARG A 61 11.24 3.34 -7.78
CA ARG A 61 12.52 3.83 -8.34
C ARG A 61 13.63 2.79 -8.28
N HIS A 62 13.50 1.80 -7.41
CA HIS A 62 14.51 0.76 -7.19
C HIS A 62 14.15 -0.60 -7.83
N GLY A 63 12.92 -0.76 -8.31
CA GLY A 63 12.44 -1.93 -9.05
C GLY A 63 12.57 -1.80 -10.54
#